data_AF-A0A7C7N1T0-F1
#
_entry.id   AF-A0A7C7N1T0-F1
#
_cell.length_a   1.000
_cell.length_b   1.000
_cell.length_c   1.000
_cell.angle_alpha   90.00
_cell.angle_beta   90.00
_cell.angle_gamma   90.00
#
_symmetry.space_group_name_H-M   'P 1'
#
loop_
_entity.id
_entity.type
_entity.pdbx_description
1 polymer ?
#
loop_
_entity_poly.entity_id
_entity_poly.type
_entity_poly.pdbx_seq_one_letter_code
_entity_poly.pdbx_strand_id
1 'polypeptide(L)'
;LTYYKREHKILCHICGETHEAPHICSRCAGTHVLPMGFGTEGVEEEVRAFFPEARIVRMDRDLLRSESAALSFMNRLDVTELDILIGTSMLLDIVPMPQVSFIGVMSADTMLHMPDFRASERAFHQLMALKAFVAGGEMLIQAFQPEHPMLQSVTGHDAQRYYTDELAIREQLSFPPFTRLICLRVTGDAEAMVHQVATRWANRLRQSQSA
;
A
#
# COMPACT_ATOMS: atom_id res chain seq x y z
N LEU A 1 4.48 -12.16 4.77
CA LEU A 1 4.29 -13.19 3.72
C LEU A 1 3.15 -12.71 2.82
N THR A 2 3.23 -12.94 1.51
CA THR A 2 2.18 -12.56 0.55
C THR A 2 1.32 -13.76 0.25
N TYR A 3 0.00 -13.60 0.31
CA TYR A 3 -0.95 -14.66 0.00
C TYR A 3 -1.32 -14.69 -1.49
N TYR A 4 -1.16 -15.87 -2.09
CA TYR A 4 -1.48 -16.18 -3.48
C TYR A 4 -2.77 -16.99 -3.54
N LYS A 5 -3.88 -16.32 -3.88
CA LYS A 5 -5.24 -16.87 -3.77
C LYS A 5 -5.51 -18.09 -4.65
N ARG A 6 -4.97 -18.13 -5.88
CA ARG A 6 -5.21 -19.23 -6.83
C ARG A 6 -4.51 -20.52 -6.39
N GLU A 7 -3.29 -20.37 -5.88
CA GLU A 7 -2.43 -21.46 -5.45
C GLU A 7 -2.64 -21.85 -3.98
N HIS A 8 -3.39 -21.04 -3.23
CA HIS A 8 -3.60 -21.15 -1.79
C HIS A 8 -2.29 -21.25 -0.99
N LYS A 9 -1.32 -20.41 -1.35
CA LYS A 9 0.03 -20.40 -0.77
C LYS A 9 0.39 -19.04 -0.22
N ILE A 10 1.34 -19.04 0.72
CA ILE A 10 1.99 -17.84 1.23
C ILE A 10 3.47 -17.87 0.84
N LEU A 11 3.97 -16.75 0.31
CA LEU A 11 5.34 -16.59 -0.16
C LEU A 11 6.07 -15.49 0.62
N CYS A 12 7.32 -15.73 0.96
CA CYS A 12 8.22 -14.68 1.41
C CYS A 12 8.96 -14.05 0.23
N HIS A 13 8.79 -12.75 -0.01
CA HIS A 13 9.55 -12.04 -1.05
C HIS A 13 11.01 -11.72 -0.66
N ILE A 14 11.38 -11.95 0.60
CA ILE A 14 12.74 -11.71 1.08
C ILE A 14 13.59 -12.97 0.89
N CYS A 15 13.13 -14.13 1.38
CA CYS A 15 13.90 -15.38 1.29
C CYS A 15 13.42 -16.34 0.18
N GLY A 16 12.25 -16.12 -0.41
CA GLY A 16 11.66 -17.00 -1.44
C GLY A 16 10.93 -18.23 -0.89
N GLU A 17 10.88 -18.41 0.43
CA GLU A 17 10.22 -19.56 1.05
C GLU A 17 8.70 -19.52 0.81
N THR A 18 8.13 -20.69 0.52
CA THR A 18 6.71 -20.87 0.20
C THR A 18 6.08 -21.90 1.13
N HIS A 19 4.93 -21.56 1.71
CA HIS A 19 4.15 -22.46 2.55
C HIS A 19 2.69 -22.51 2.09
N GLU A 20 1.94 -23.50 2.57
CA GLU A 20 0.47 -23.49 2.45
C GLU A 20 -0.13 -22.38 3.32
N ALA A 21 -1.21 -21.77 2.84
CA ALA A 21 -1.92 -20.77 3.63
C ALA A 21 -2.65 -21.44 4.82
N PRO A 22 -2.51 -20.92 6.04
CA PRO A 22 -3.15 -21.53 7.21
C PRO A 22 -4.66 -21.31 7.20
N HIS A 23 -5.42 -22.38 7.47
CA HIS A 23 -6.87 -22.30 7.69
C HIS A 23 -7.25 -21.90 9.11
N ILE A 24 -6.33 -22.06 10.06
CA ILE A 24 -6.56 -21.83 11.49
C ILE A 24 -5.45 -20.90 12.01
N CYS A 25 -5.85 -19.86 12.74
CA CYS A 25 -4.90 -18.97 13.40
C CYS A 25 -4.15 -19.74 14.50
N SER A 26 -2.81 -19.79 14.41
CA SER A 26 -1.96 -20.48 15.39
C SER A 26 -1.98 -19.85 16.79
N ARG A 27 -2.47 -18.61 16.93
CA ARG A 27 -2.52 -17.88 18.20
C ARG A 27 -3.85 -18.02 18.94
N CYS A 28 -4.98 -17.99 18.22
CA CYS A 28 -6.32 -17.98 18.83
C CYS A 28 -7.24 -19.11 18.37
N ALA A 29 -6.77 -20.00 17.49
CA ALA A 29 -7.54 -21.10 16.89
C ALA A 29 -8.77 -20.67 16.07
N GLY A 30 -8.90 -19.38 15.74
CA GLY A 30 -9.96 -18.89 14.86
C GLY A 30 -9.82 -19.44 13.44
N THR A 31 -10.95 -19.74 12.80
CA THR A 31 -11.06 -20.31 11.44
C THR A 31 -11.25 -19.26 10.34
N HIS A 32 -11.55 -18.02 10.73
CA HIS A 32 -11.75 -16.90 9.81
C HIS A 32 -10.42 -16.20 9.50
N VAL A 33 -9.51 -16.92 8.83
CA VAL A 33 -8.27 -16.33 8.28
C VAL A 33 -8.60 -15.76 6.90
N LEU A 34 -8.85 -14.46 6.85
CA LEU A 34 -9.19 -13.75 5.62
C LEU A 34 -7.94 -13.06 5.03
N PRO A 35 -7.83 -12.98 3.69
CA PRO A 35 -6.83 -12.12 3.07
C PRO A 35 -7.05 -10.66 3.49
N MET A 36 -5.96 -9.92 3.65
CA MET A 36 -6.02 -8.52 4.07
C MET A 36 -6.35 -7.61 2.88
N GLY A 37 -7.33 -6.71 3.07
CA GLY A 37 -7.66 -5.63 2.16
C GLY A 37 -9.13 -5.61 1.74
N PHE A 38 -9.67 -4.40 1.63
CA PHE A 38 -10.99 -4.13 1.09
C PHE A 38 -10.84 -3.68 -0.37
N GLY A 39 -11.55 -4.30 -1.29
CA GLY A 39 -11.67 -3.78 -2.65
C GLY A 39 -12.49 -2.48 -2.63
N THR A 40 -12.14 -1.51 -3.47
CA THR A 40 -12.93 -0.27 -3.59
C THR A 40 -14.37 -0.54 -4.03
N GLU A 41 -14.60 -1.64 -4.76
CA GLU A 41 -15.94 -2.14 -5.12
C GLU A 41 -16.77 -2.54 -3.90
N GLY A 42 -16.21 -3.34 -2.99
CA GLY A 42 -16.93 -3.75 -1.78
C GLY A 42 -17.22 -2.57 -0.85
N VAL A 43 -16.31 -1.58 -0.79
CA VAL A 43 -16.57 -0.33 -0.06
C VAL A 43 -17.71 0.45 -0.71
N GLU A 44 -17.78 0.52 -2.04
CA GLU A 44 -18.88 1.19 -2.74
C GLU A 44 -20.22 0.52 -2.47
N GLU A 45 -20.30 -0.80 -2.52
CA GLU A 45 -21.54 -1.55 -2.26
C GLU A 45 -22.08 -1.25 -0.86
N GLU A 46 -21.23 -1.31 0.17
CA GLU A 46 -21.61 -1.00 1.55
C GLU A 46 -22.00 0.47 1.73
N VAL A 47 -21.21 1.40 1.19
CA VAL A 47 -21.51 2.84 1.30
C VAL A 47 -22.84 3.18 0.63
N ARG A 48 -23.16 2.58 -0.53
CA ARG A 48 -24.47 2.76 -1.19
C ARG A 48 -25.62 2.17 -0.36
N ALA A 49 -25.39 1.08 0.37
CA ALA A 49 -26.39 0.50 1.25
C ALA A 49 -26.67 1.40 2.48
N PHE A 50 -25.63 2.00 3.07
CA PHE A 50 -25.78 2.90 4.21
C PHE A 50 -26.28 4.31 3.83
N PHE A 51 -25.90 4.81 2.65
CA PHE A 51 -26.23 6.15 2.17
C PHE A 51 -26.89 6.11 0.78
N PRO A 52 -28.14 5.61 0.69
CA PRO A 52 -28.80 5.38 -0.61
C PRO A 52 -29.05 6.68 -1.41
N GLU A 53 -29.20 7.81 -0.73
CA GLU A 53 -29.43 9.12 -1.34
C GLU A 53 -28.15 9.90 -1.65
N ALA A 54 -26.98 9.41 -1.21
CA ALA A 54 -25.72 10.11 -1.41
C ALA A 54 -25.20 9.94 -2.85
N ARG A 55 -24.67 11.03 -3.40
CA ARG A 55 -23.97 11.03 -4.69
C ARG A 55 -22.58 10.46 -4.48
N ILE A 56 -22.46 9.17 -4.77
CA ILE A 56 -21.23 8.38 -4.57
C ILE A 56 -20.54 8.15 -5.91
N VAL A 57 -19.25 8.50 -5.96
CA VAL A 57 -18.37 8.19 -7.09
C VAL A 57 -17.23 7.32 -6.62
N ARG A 58 -16.97 6.23 -7.35
CA ARG A 58 -15.77 5.42 -7.21
C ARG A 58 -14.79 5.74 -8.34
N MET A 59 -13.56 6.06 -7.98
CA MET A 59 -12.46 6.22 -8.92
C MET A 59 -11.38 5.17 -8.63
N ASP A 60 -11.21 4.23 -9.55
CA ASP A 60 -10.24 3.16 -9.46
C ASP A 60 -9.10 3.33 -10.48
N ARG A 61 -8.12 2.44 -10.42
CA ARG A 61 -6.98 2.43 -11.31
C ARG A 61 -7.36 2.18 -12.78
N ASP A 62 -8.50 1.55 -13.04
CA ASP A 62 -8.97 1.24 -14.39
C ASP A 62 -9.61 2.45 -15.09
N LEU A 63 -10.24 3.35 -14.33
CA LEU A 63 -10.71 4.67 -14.80
C LEU A 63 -9.55 5.65 -15.05
N LEU A 64 -8.39 5.41 -14.41
CA LEU A 64 -7.20 6.27 -14.43
C LEU A 64 -6.08 5.73 -15.35
N ARG A 65 -6.42 5.00 -16.42
CA ARG A 65 -5.43 4.41 -17.36
C ARG A 65 -4.49 5.44 -18.00
N SER A 66 -4.87 6.70 -18.02
CA SER A 66 -3.99 7.83 -18.33
C SER A 66 -4.32 9.03 -17.44
N GLU A 67 -3.31 9.84 -17.16
CA GLU A 67 -3.46 11.14 -16.47
C GLU A 67 -4.49 12.03 -17.19
N SER A 68 -4.52 11.99 -18.52
CA SER A 68 -5.51 12.71 -19.32
C SER A 68 -6.94 12.23 -19.09
N ALA A 69 -7.16 10.91 -18.95
CA ALA A 69 -8.49 10.35 -18.67
C ALA A 69 -8.96 10.78 -17.27
N ALA A 70 -8.06 10.72 -16.28
CA ALA A 70 -8.31 11.15 -14.91
C ALA A 70 -8.73 12.63 -14.83
N LEU A 71 -7.94 13.52 -15.44
CA LEU A 71 -8.21 14.96 -15.48
C LEU A 71 -9.52 15.26 -16.22
N SER A 72 -9.77 14.57 -17.34
CA SER A 72 -11.02 14.76 -18.10
C SER A 72 -12.24 14.31 -17.32
N PHE A 73 -12.15 13.22 -16.55
CA PHE A 73 -13.22 12.75 -15.69
C PHE A 73 -13.49 13.76 -14.58
N MET A 74 -12.44 14.24 -13.92
CA MET A 74 -12.54 15.24 -12.84
C MET A 74 -13.09 16.58 -13.32
N ASN A 75 -12.69 17.05 -14.50
CA ASN A 75 -13.24 18.29 -15.07
C ASN A 75 -14.73 18.18 -15.42
N ARG A 76 -15.24 16.95 -15.62
CA ARG A 76 -16.66 16.68 -15.86
C ARG A 76 -17.42 16.39 -14.58
N LEU A 77 -16.70 16.17 -13.49
CA LEU A 77 -17.27 15.87 -12.19
C LEU A 77 -17.44 17.18 -11.44
N ASP A 78 -18.70 17.57 -11.23
CA ASP A 78 -18.97 18.71 -10.38
C ASP A 78 -18.72 18.30 -8.92
N VAL A 79 -17.54 18.66 -8.41
CA VAL A 79 -17.13 18.28 -7.06
C VAL A 79 -17.99 18.97 -5.99
N THR A 80 -18.73 20.03 -6.35
CA THR A 80 -19.70 20.66 -5.44
C THR A 80 -20.99 19.83 -5.29
N GLU A 81 -21.21 18.90 -6.22
CA GLU A 81 -22.32 17.96 -6.22
C GLU A 81 -21.91 16.54 -5.78
N LEU A 82 -20.71 16.35 -5.23
CA LEU A 82 -20.27 15.04 -4.76
C LEU A 82 -20.35 14.96 -3.23
N ASP A 83 -21.03 13.93 -2.73
CA ASP A 83 -21.13 13.71 -1.29
C ASP A 83 -20.03 12.75 -0.79
N ILE A 84 -19.71 11.70 -1.56
CA ILE A 84 -18.71 10.70 -1.18
C ILE A 84 -17.85 10.30 -2.39
N LEU A 85 -16.53 10.43 -2.25
CA LEU A 85 -15.55 9.89 -3.18
C LEU A 85 -14.88 8.64 -2.60
N ILE A 86 -14.91 7.54 -3.35
CA ILE A 86 -14.23 6.29 -2.99
C ILE A 86 -13.07 6.07 -3.95
N GLY A 87 -11.88 5.82 -3.43
CA GLY A 87 -10.79 5.34 -4.26
C GLY A 87 -9.50 5.12 -3.51
N THR A 88 -8.42 5.03 -4.27
CA THR A 88 -7.09 4.77 -3.72
C THR A 88 -6.31 6.07 -3.51
N SER A 89 -5.22 6.02 -2.73
CA SER A 89 -4.35 7.18 -2.51
C SER A 89 -3.81 7.80 -3.79
N MET A 90 -3.72 7.03 -4.89
CA MET A 90 -3.33 7.54 -6.21
C MET A 90 -4.23 8.68 -6.73
N LEU A 91 -5.47 8.80 -6.24
CA LEU A 91 -6.34 9.91 -6.65
C LEU A 91 -5.74 11.27 -6.32
N LEU A 92 -5.08 11.38 -5.18
CA LEU A 92 -4.51 12.64 -4.69
C LEU A 92 -3.31 13.08 -5.54
N ASP A 93 -2.61 12.13 -6.15
CA ASP A 93 -1.41 12.42 -6.95
C ASP A 93 -1.76 12.94 -8.35
N ILE A 94 -2.95 12.60 -8.85
CA ILE A 94 -3.34 12.81 -10.25
C ILE A 94 -4.31 13.99 -10.39
N VAL A 95 -5.03 14.33 -9.32
CA VAL A 95 -6.18 15.21 -9.37
C VAL A 95 -6.09 16.29 -8.29
N PRO A 96 -6.32 17.57 -8.62
CA PRO A 96 -6.48 18.61 -7.61
C PRO A 96 -7.78 18.38 -6.84
N MET A 97 -7.66 17.80 -5.63
CA MET A 97 -8.80 17.57 -4.74
C MET A 97 -9.11 18.84 -3.92
N PRO A 98 -10.38 19.24 -3.79
CA PRO A 98 -10.74 20.29 -2.86
C PRO A 98 -10.52 19.84 -1.42
N GLN A 99 -10.51 20.81 -0.50
CA GLN A 99 -10.55 20.49 0.92
C GLN A 99 -11.85 19.76 1.27
N VAL A 100 -11.75 18.79 2.16
CA VAL A 100 -12.88 17.97 2.63
C VAL A 100 -13.03 18.07 4.13
N SER A 101 -14.25 17.88 4.61
CA SER A 101 -14.58 17.86 6.05
C SER A 101 -14.29 16.50 6.69
N PHE A 102 -14.16 15.43 5.89
CA PHE A 102 -13.91 14.09 6.40
C PHE A 102 -13.10 13.23 5.44
N ILE A 103 -12.17 12.44 5.99
CA ILE A 103 -11.46 11.37 5.27
C ILE A 103 -11.52 10.08 6.08
N GLY A 104 -12.01 9.00 5.46
CA GLY A 104 -11.94 7.64 5.99
C GLY A 104 -10.86 6.82 5.30
N VAL A 105 -9.86 6.36 6.05
CA VAL A 105 -8.86 5.39 5.57
C VAL A 105 -9.28 4.00 6.03
N MET A 106 -9.77 3.19 5.09
CA MET A 106 -10.39 1.88 5.38
C MET A 106 -9.42 0.83 5.94
N SER A 107 -8.13 0.92 5.61
CA SER A 107 -7.12 -0.01 6.11
C SER A 107 -5.73 0.58 5.92
N ALA A 108 -5.08 0.94 7.03
CA ALA A 108 -3.66 1.29 7.00
C ALA A 108 -2.74 0.05 6.93
N ASP A 109 -3.22 -1.11 7.38
CA ASP A 109 -2.43 -2.35 7.46
C ASP A 109 -2.00 -2.83 6.07
N THR A 110 -2.88 -2.69 5.07
CA THR A 110 -2.55 -2.99 3.66
C THR A 110 -1.36 -2.19 3.16
N MET A 111 -1.19 -0.95 3.61
CA MET A 111 -0.06 -0.10 3.23
C MET A 111 1.21 -0.49 4.00
N LEU A 112 1.07 -0.77 5.29
CA LEU A 112 2.17 -1.14 6.20
C LEU A 112 2.78 -2.50 5.89
N HIS A 113 1.96 -3.48 5.51
CA HIS A 113 2.41 -4.87 5.32
C HIS A 113 2.75 -5.22 3.87
N MET A 114 2.92 -4.21 3.01
CA MET A 114 3.48 -4.40 1.68
C MET A 114 4.89 -5.01 1.80
N PRO A 115 5.27 -5.99 0.95
CA PRO A 115 6.57 -6.67 1.00
C PRO A 115 7.68 -5.80 0.40
N ASP A 116 7.88 -4.61 0.95
CA ASP A 116 8.88 -3.64 0.56
C ASP A 116 9.34 -2.91 1.83
N PHE A 117 10.65 -2.79 2.02
CA PHE A 117 11.22 -2.14 3.21
C PHE A 117 10.79 -0.67 3.34
N ARG A 118 10.34 -0.03 2.26
CA ARG A 118 9.81 1.35 2.26
C ARG A 118 8.32 1.43 2.53
N ALA A 119 7.64 0.32 2.84
CA ALA A 119 6.19 0.30 3.06
C ALA A 119 5.75 1.28 4.15
N SER A 120 6.43 1.25 5.32
CA SER A 120 6.20 2.18 6.43
C SER A 120 6.34 3.65 6.02
N GLU A 121 7.41 3.99 5.29
CA GLU A 121 7.69 5.36 4.83
C GLU A 121 6.64 5.87 3.84
N ARG A 122 6.30 5.05 2.84
CA ARG A 122 5.27 5.43 1.88
C ARG A 122 3.91 5.57 2.55
N ALA A 123 3.60 4.69 3.50
CA ALA A 123 2.36 4.78 4.25
C ALA A 123 2.30 6.08 5.06
N PHE A 124 3.39 6.42 5.75
CA PHE A 124 3.52 7.68 6.47
C PHE A 124 3.30 8.89 5.56
N HIS A 125 4.00 8.96 4.41
CA HIS A 125 3.84 10.08 3.46
C HIS A 125 2.42 10.18 2.91
N GLN A 126 1.80 9.05 2.55
CA GLN A 126 0.43 9.04 2.04
C GLN A 126 -0.60 9.52 3.08
N LEU A 127 -0.48 9.07 4.33
CA LEU A 127 -1.39 9.51 5.40
C LEU A 127 -1.19 10.99 5.75
N MET A 128 0.05 11.46 5.78
CA MET A 128 0.35 12.88 5.98
C MET A 128 -0.19 13.75 4.83
N ALA A 129 -0.09 13.28 3.58
CA ALA A 129 -0.65 13.96 2.42
C ALA A 129 -2.18 14.03 2.48
N LEU A 130 -2.85 12.91 2.81
CA LEU A 130 -4.30 12.87 3.02
C LEU A 130 -4.75 13.89 4.07
N LYS A 131 -4.04 13.96 5.19
CA LYS A 131 -4.34 14.88 6.29
C LYS A 131 -4.31 16.34 5.86
N ALA A 132 -3.48 16.71 4.90
CA ALA A 132 -3.39 18.08 4.38
C ALA A 132 -4.67 18.53 3.63
N PHE A 133 -5.50 17.60 3.16
CA PHE A 133 -6.79 17.89 2.51
C PHE A 133 -7.94 18.08 3.51
N VAL A 134 -7.75 17.74 4.79
CA VAL A 134 -8.78 17.90 5.83
C VAL A 134 -8.72 19.30 6.40
N ALA A 135 -9.74 20.13 6.14
CA ALA A 135 -9.80 21.50 6.64
C ALA A 135 -10.97 21.67 7.62
N GLY A 136 -10.65 21.91 8.90
CA GLY A 136 -11.65 22.04 9.96
C GLY A 136 -12.49 20.77 10.20
N GLY A 137 -11.98 19.62 9.75
CA GLY A 137 -12.67 18.35 9.74
C GLY A 137 -11.91 17.23 10.45
N GLU A 138 -12.30 15.98 10.18
CA GLU A 138 -11.73 14.80 10.84
C GLU A 138 -11.16 13.79 9.84
N MET A 139 -10.11 13.07 10.26
CA MET A 139 -9.56 11.95 9.53
C MET A 139 -9.62 10.70 10.42
N LEU A 140 -10.35 9.68 9.97
CA LEU A 140 -10.43 8.40 10.68
C LEU A 140 -9.58 7.36 9.96
N ILE A 141 -8.66 6.74 10.69
CA ILE A 141 -7.79 5.67 10.17
C ILE A 141 -8.17 4.36 10.82
N GLN A 142 -8.64 3.41 10.02
CA GLN A 142 -8.88 2.05 10.45
C GLN A 142 -7.61 1.23 10.31
N ALA A 143 -7.21 0.58 11.40
CA ALA A 143 -6.07 -0.33 11.44
C ALA A 143 -6.32 -1.47 12.42
N PHE A 144 -5.77 -2.65 12.15
CA PHE A 144 -5.75 -3.78 13.09
C PHE A 144 -4.76 -3.54 14.24
N GLN A 145 -3.68 -2.79 13.98
CA GLN A 145 -2.66 -2.44 14.97
C GLN A 145 -2.56 -0.92 15.12
N PRO A 146 -3.57 -0.24 15.71
CA PRO A 146 -3.56 1.21 15.87
C PRO A 146 -2.36 1.73 16.68
N GLU A 147 -1.79 0.89 17.55
CA GLU A 147 -0.60 1.18 18.34
C GLU A 147 0.72 1.19 17.54
N HIS A 148 0.69 0.86 16.25
CA HIS A 148 1.89 0.83 15.41
C HIS A 148 2.61 2.20 15.43
N PRO A 149 3.95 2.26 15.64
CA PRO A 149 4.67 3.52 15.82
C PRO A 149 4.44 4.54 14.70
N MET A 150 4.42 4.10 13.43
CA MET A 150 4.11 4.96 12.28
C MET A 150 2.75 5.64 12.42
N LEU A 151 1.69 4.90 12.81
CA LEU A 151 0.35 5.47 12.97
C LEU A 151 0.30 6.47 14.13
N GLN A 152 0.97 6.15 15.24
CA GLN A 152 1.09 7.05 16.39
C GLN A 152 1.79 8.36 16.03
N SER A 153 2.81 8.31 15.17
CA SER A 153 3.46 9.51 14.63
C SER A 153 2.54 10.34 13.72
N VAL A 154 1.74 9.69 12.87
CA VAL A 154 0.75 10.38 12.01
C VAL A 154 -0.33 11.08 12.85
N THR A 155 -0.89 10.39 13.85
CA THR A 155 -1.93 10.96 14.73
C THR A 155 -1.35 12.03 15.66
N GLY A 156 -0.12 11.84 16.16
CA GLY A 156 0.59 12.77 17.04
C GLY A 156 1.25 13.96 16.33
N HIS A 157 1.18 14.04 14.99
CA HIS A 157 1.85 15.06 14.18
C HIS A 157 3.38 15.11 14.38
N ASP A 158 4.00 13.97 14.69
CA ASP A 158 5.41 13.89 15.04
C ASP A 158 6.20 13.16 13.94
N ALA A 159 6.46 13.91 12.86
CA ALA A 159 7.27 13.42 11.75
C ALA A 159 8.72 13.16 12.17
N GLN A 160 9.26 13.96 13.10
CA GLN A 160 10.64 13.82 13.53
C GLN A 160 10.87 12.50 14.27
N ARG A 161 9.94 12.14 15.16
CA ARG A 161 9.94 10.84 15.82
C ARG A 161 9.85 9.70 14.81
N TYR A 162 8.94 9.80 13.84
CA TYR A 162 8.83 8.78 12.79
C TYR A 162 10.17 8.57 12.06
N TYR A 163 10.80 9.65 11.61
CA TYR A 163 12.08 9.56 10.90
C TYR A 163 13.18 8.96 11.76
N THR A 164 13.23 9.32 13.04
CA THR A 164 14.23 8.80 13.98
C THR A 164 14.08 7.29 14.17
N ASP A 165 12.84 6.84 14.43
CA ASP A 165 12.54 5.43 14.66
C ASP A 165 12.77 4.59 13.39
N GLU A 166 12.33 5.06 12.23
CA GLU A 166 12.51 4.39 10.93
C GLU A 166 14.00 4.29 10.56
N LEU A 167 14.79 5.35 10.75
CA LEU A 167 16.24 5.31 10.45
C LEU A 167 16.98 4.32 11.34
N ALA A 168 16.65 4.25 12.64
CA ALA A 168 17.25 3.26 13.54
C ALA A 168 17.00 1.83 13.07
N ILE A 169 15.77 1.53 12.64
CA ILE A 169 15.41 0.21 12.09
C ILE A 169 16.19 -0.07 10.80
N ARG A 170 16.27 0.90 9.89
CA ARG A 170 16.99 0.73 8.61
C ARG A 170 18.48 0.55 8.81
N GLU A 171 19.09 1.21 9.78
CA GLU A 171 20.50 1.02 10.14
C GLU A 171 20.74 -0.42 10.62
N GLN A 172 19.93 -0.89 11.58
CA GLN A 172 20.02 -2.24 12.12
C GLN A 172 19.86 -3.33 11.05
N LEU A 173 18.99 -3.10 10.07
CA LEU A 173 18.69 -4.05 9.00
C LEU A 173 19.53 -3.82 7.73
N SER A 174 20.48 -2.89 7.73
CA SER A 174 21.32 -2.55 6.57
C SER A 174 20.49 -2.18 5.31
N PHE A 175 19.41 -1.43 5.51
CA PHE A 175 18.62 -0.86 4.43
C PHE A 175 19.08 0.57 4.07
N PRO A 176 18.77 1.06 2.85
CA PRO A 176 19.02 2.46 2.50
C PRO A 176 18.41 3.44 3.52
N PRO A 177 19.10 4.53 3.91
CA PRO A 177 20.27 5.10 3.23
C PRO A 177 21.63 4.52 3.65
N PHE A 178 21.67 3.62 4.64
CA PHE A 178 22.93 3.09 5.20
C PHE A 178 23.63 2.08 4.30
N THR A 179 22.91 1.54 3.31
CA THR A 179 23.45 0.63 2.28
C THR A 179 22.87 0.99 0.92
N ARG A 180 23.60 0.66 -0.15
CA ARG A 180 23.13 0.81 -1.54
C ARG A 180 22.57 -0.51 -2.03
N LEU A 181 21.30 -0.50 -2.42
CA LEU A 181 20.64 -1.64 -3.05
C LEU A 181 20.56 -1.43 -4.57
N ILE A 182 20.91 -2.46 -5.33
CA ILE A 182 20.77 -2.49 -6.79
C ILE A 182 19.92 -3.71 -7.14
N CYS A 183 18.83 -3.48 -7.88
CA CYS A 183 17.96 -4.54 -8.39
C CYS A 183 18.28 -4.77 -9.86
N LEU A 184 18.81 -5.94 -10.20
CA LEU A 184 19.02 -6.36 -11.58
C LEU A 184 17.85 -7.25 -12.00
N ARG A 185 17.14 -6.84 -13.05
CA ARG A 185 15.97 -7.56 -13.56
C ARG A 185 16.27 -8.11 -14.95
N VAL A 186 16.04 -9.41 -15.12
CA VAL A 186 16.13 -10.09 -16.42
C VAL A 186 14.71 -10.46 -16.84
N THR A 187 14.33 -10.10 -18.06
CA THR A 187 13.01 -10.36 -18.63
C THR A 187 13.16 -10.97 -20.02
N GLY A 188 12.27 -11.88 -20.38
CA GLY A 188 12.26 -12.53 -21.69
C GLY A 188 11.14 -13.58 -21.77
N ASP A 189 10.85 -14.04 -22.99
CA ASP A 189 9.68 -14.89 -23.25
C ASP A 189 9.88 -16.36 -22.83
N ALA A 190 11.12 -16.80 -22.70
CA ALA A 190 11.47 -18.17 -22.31
C ALA A 190 11.99 -18.21 -20.86
N GLU A 191 11.15 -18.71 -19.94
CA GLU A 191 11.46 -18.79 -18.50
C GLU A 191 12.82 -19.44 -18.22
N ALA A 192 13.09 -20.59 -18.84
CA ALA A 192 14.35 -21.31 -18.66
C ALA A 192 15.57 -20.46 -19.04
N MET A 193 15.46 -19.66 -20.11
CA MET A 193 16.54 -18.77 -20.54
C MET A 193 16.70 -17.59 -19.59
N VAL A 194 15.60 -16.98 -19.13
CA VAL A 194 15.63 -15.90 -18.13
C VAL A 194 16.32 -16.38 -16.85
N HIS A 195 15.92 -17.54 -16.34
CA HIS A 195 16.52 -18.14 -15.14
C HIS A 195 18.02 -18.41 -15.33
N GLN A 196 18.42 -18.96 -16.47
CA GLN A 196 19.82 -19.24 -16.77
C GLN A 196 20.67 -17.95 -16.82
N VAL A 197 20.19 -16.90 -17.47
CA VAL A 197 20.88 -15.61 -17.57
C VAL A 197 20.97 -14.93 -16.20
N ALA A 198 19.87 -14.89 -15.45
CA ALA A 198 19.85 -14.31 -14.10
C ALA A 198 20.83 -15.03 -13.16
N THR A 199 20.87 -16.37 -13.19
CA THR A 199 21.82 -17.17 -12.40
C THR A 199 23.26 -16.88 -12.80
N ARG A 200 23.54 -16.75 -14.10
CA ARG A 200 24.88 -16.43 -14.60
C ARG A 200 25.35 -15.05 -14.12
N TRP A 201 24.48 -14.05 -14.13
CA TRP A 201 24.79 -12.71 -13.63
C TRP A 201 25.05 -12.73 -12.12
N ALA A 202 24.18 -13.39 -11.34
CA ALA A 202 24.34 -13.52 -9.90
C ALA A 202 25.69 -14.15 -9.51
N ASN A 203 26.09 -15.22 -10.21
CA ASN A 203 27.36 -15.89 -9.96
C ASN A 203 28.57 -14.99 -10.26
N ARG A 204 28.55 -14.24 -11.37
CA ARG A 204 29.64 -13.31 -11.72
C ARG A 204 29.78 -12.18 -10.70
N LEU A 205 28.66 -11.62 -10.24
CA LEU A 205 28.68 -10.52 -9.26
C LEU A 205 29.19 -10.96 -7.89
N ARG A 206 28.82 -12.16 -7.44
CA ARG A 206 29.34 -12.75 -6.19
C ARG A 206 30.85 -12.99 -6.26
N GLN A 207 31.35 -13.43 -7.41
CA GLN A 207 32.79 -13.64 -7.62
C GLN A 207 33.56 -12.31 -7.64
N SER A 208 33.01 -11.25 -8.24
CA SER A 208 33.67 -9.94 -8.28
C SER A 208 33.75 -9.22 -6.92
N GLN A 209 32.96 -9.61 -5.92
CA GLN A 209 33.03 -9.04 -4.57
C GLN A 209 34.10 -9.71 -3.68
N SER A 210 34.69 -10.82 -4.12
CA SER A 210 35.70 -11.58 -3.35
C SER A 210 37.15 -11.25 -3.73
N ALA A 211 37.37 -10.19 -4.52
CA ALA A 211 38.67 -9.68 -4.96
C ALA A 211 38.76 -8.19 -4.64
#